data_AF-A0A7V9HSM4-F1
#
_entry.id   AF-A0A7V9HSM4-F1
#
_cell.length_a   1.000
_cell.length_b   1.000
_cell.length_c   1.000
_cell.angle_alpha   90.00
_cell.angle_beta   90.00
_cell.angle_gamma   90.00
#
_symmetry.space_group_name_H-M   'P 1'
#
loop_
_entity.id
_entity.type
_entity.pdbx_description
1 polymer ?
#
loop_
_entity_poly.entity_id
_entity_poly.type
_entity_poly.pdbx_seq_one_letter_code
_entity_poly.pdbx_strand_id
1 'polypeptide(L)'
;MTTEPADQAMSEERARELCAQLAATHADRSTHQWLPRRAGEGWQVMKVAIPPPEDVLQASQQAEPSPSPADDPRTAHDQNVGPWVGPV
;
A
#
# COMPACT_ATOMS: atom_id res chain seq x y z
N MET A 1 37.77 29.19 10.27
CA MET A 1 36.88 28.15 9.71
C MET A 1 35.59 28.86 9.33
N THR A 2 35.39 29.07 8.04
CA THR A 2 34.21 29.73 7.49
C THR A 2 33.12 28.68 7.37
N THR A 3 32.06 28.79 8.19
CA THR A 3 30.86 27.97 8.03
C THR A 3 30.17 28.43 6.74
N GLU A 4 30.24 27.61 5.70
CA GLU A 4 29.43 27.78 4.49
C GLU A 4 27.95 27.79 4.90
N PRO A 5 27.11 28.71 4.37
CA PRO A 5 25.69 28.66 4.67
C PRO A 5 25.13 27.35 4.11
N ALA A 6 24.18 26.75 4.82
CA ALA A 6 23.35 25.62 4.37
C ALA A 6 22.41 26.03 3.21
N ASP A 7 22.96 26.68 2.18
CA ASP A 7 22.36 27.12 0.94
C ASP A 7 22.38 25.89 0.00
N GLN A 8 21.31 25.15 -0.28
CA GLN A 8 19.89 25.36 -0.07
C GLN A 8 19.25 23.98 0.15
N ALA A 9 19.20 23.49 1.39
CA ALA A 9 18.37 22.34 1.70
C ALA A 9 16.91 22.74 1.41
N MET A 10 16.38 22.25 0.28
CA MET A 10 15.06 22.63 -0.22
C MET A 10 14.02 22.46 0.88
N SER A 11 13.32 23.55 1.20
CA SER A 11 12.35 23.58 2.30
C SER A 11 11.08 22.81 1.93
N GLU A 12 10.34 22.35 2.95
CA GLU A 12 9.09 21.61 2.76
C GLU A 12 8.09 22.39 1.89
N GLU A 13 7.93 23.67 2.20
CA GLU A 13 7.03 24.57 1.48
C GLU A 13 7.41 24.67 0.01
N ARG A 14 8.70 24.83 -0.28
CA ARG A 14 9.21 24.89 -1.64
C ARG A 14 9.01 23.57 -2.40
N ALA A 15 9.14 22.45 -1.71
CA ALA A 15 8.85 21.13 -2.27
C ALA A 15 7.38 20.93 -2.60
N ARG A 16 6.47 21.43 -1.77
CA ARG A 16 5.03 21.41 -2.04
C ARG A 16 4.67 22.29 -3.24
N GLU A 17 5.21 23.50 -3.33
CA GLU A 17 4.99 24.39 -4.46
C GLU A 17 5.45 23.76 -5.78
N LEU A 18 6.65 23.17 -5.79
CA LEU A 18 7.19 22.50 -6.97
C LEU A 18 6.36 21.26 -7.34
N CYS A 19 5.90 20.47 -6.36
CA CYS A 19 4.98 19.36 -6.63
C CYS A 19 3.67 19.84 -7.28
N ALA A 20 3.07 20.93 -6.76
CA ALA A 20 1.83 21.48 -7.30
C ALA A 20 2.03 22.03 -8.72
N GLN A 21 3.14 22.71 -8.98
CA GLN A 21 3.47 23.22 -10.32
C GLN A 21 3.67 22.08 -11.33
N LEU A 22 4.40 21.04 -10.93
CA LEU A 22 4.64 19.86 -11.77
C LEU A 22 3.33 19.10 -12.03
N ALA A 23 2.48 18.93 -11.02
CA ALA A 23 1.16 18.34 -11.19
C ALA A 23 0.26 19.13 -12.17
N ALA A 24 0.37 20.45 -12.21
CA ALA A 24 -0.42 21.29 -13.12
C ALA A 24 0.13 21.32 -14.55
N THR A 25 1.46 21.37 -14.71
CA THR A 25 2.09 21.77 -15.99
C THR A 25 2.72 20.61 -16.74
N HIS A 26 3.12 19.54 -16.04
CA HIS A 26 3.91 18.47 -16.65
C HIS A 26 3.05 17.61 -17.59
N ALA A 27 3.68 17.06 -18.64
CA ALA A 27 3.02 16.20 -19.63
C ALA A 27 2.51 14.89 -19.00
N ASP A 28 3.29 14.33 -18.09
CA ASP A 28 2.98 13.11 -17.35
C ASP A 28 1.95 13.27 -16.22
N ARG A 29 1.26 14.40 -16.10
CA ARG A 29 0.33 14.65 -14.98
C ARG A 29 -0.82 13.65 -14.86
N SER A 30 -1.16 12.97 -15.96
CA SER A 30 -2.20 11.93 -15.98
C SER A 30 -1.69 10.55 -15.61
N THR A 31 -0.37 10.33 -15.62
CA THR A 31 0.27 9.03 -15.40
C THR A 31 1.19 9.02 -14.18
N HIS A 32 1.57 10.19 -13.67
CA HIS A 32 2.50 10.34 -12.57
C HIS A 32 2.06 11.44 -11.61
N GLN A 33 2.35 11.22 -10.33
CA GLN A 33 2.14 12.16 -9.22
C GLN A 33 3.49 12.63 -8.69
N TRP A 34 3.57 13.88 -8.23
CA TRP A 34 4.76 14.42 -7.57
C TRP A 34 4.50 14.55 -6.07
N LEU A 35 5.39 13.98 -5.28
CA LEU A 35 5.29 14.01 -3.81
C LEU A 35 6.56 14.59 -3.19
N PRO A 36 6.43 15.50 -2.20
CA PRO A 36 7.57 15.96 -1.44
C PRO A 36 8.04 14.84 -0.50
N ARG A 37 9.32 14.50 -0.57
CA ARG A 37 9.96 13.51 0.31
C ARG A 37 11.12 14.16 1.04
N ARG A 38 11.23 13.89 2.34
CA ARG A 38 12.39 14.27 3.13
C ARG A 38 13.61 13.42 2.73
N ALA A 39 14.71 14.07 2.39
CA ALA A 39 15.96 13.43 1.98
C ALA A 39 17.14 14.12 2.68
N GLY A 40 17.73 13.44 3.67
CA GLY A 40 18.79 14.01 4.51
C GLY A 40 18.31 15.24 5.27
N GLU A 41 19.04 16.34 5.12
CA GLU A 41 18.75 17.63 5.77
C GLU A 41 17.73 18.48 4.99
N GLY A 42 17.25 18.03 3.82
CA GLY A 42 16.34 18.78 2.96
C GLY A 42 15.15 17.98 2.45
N TRP A 43 14.42 18.60 1.51
CA TRP A 43 13.31 17.98 0.79
C TRP A 43 13.64 17.78 -0.68
N GLN A 44 13.06 16.75 -1.27
CA GLN A 44 13.18 16.43 -2.69
C GLN A 44 11.79 16.14 -3.25
N VAL A 45 11.59 16.39 -4.54
CA VAL A 45 10.35 16.02 -5.23
C VAL A 45 10.56 14.67 -5.91
N MET A 46 9.73 13.70 -5.57
CA MET A 46 9.72 12.40 -6.25
C MET A 46 8.57 12.30 -7.24
N LYS A 47 8.86 11.71 -8.41
CA LYS A 47 7.87 11.32 -9.40
C LYS A 47 7.44 9.87 -9.12
N VAL A 48 6.14 9.66 -8.89
CA VAL A 48 5.53 8.37 -8.60
C VAL A 48 4.58 8.03 -9.73
N ALA A 49 4.69 6.83 -10.31
CA ALA A 49 3.73 6.39 -11.33
C ALA A 49 2.38 6.06 -10.67
N ILE A 50 1.30 6.59 -11.23
CA ILE A 50 -0.07 6.30 -10.78
C ILE A 50 -0.49 4.99 -11.47
N PRO A 51 -0.94 3.97 -10.73
CA PRO A 51 -1.46 2.76 -11.36
C PRO A 51 -2.66 3.10 -12.25
N PRO A 52 -2.88 2.34 -13.34
CA PRO A 52 -4.05 2.55 -14.18
C PRO A 52 -5.33 2.40 -13.35
N PRO A 53 -6.41 3.12 -13.71
CA PRO A 53 -7.68 3.05 -13.00
C PRO A 53 -8.17 1.59 -12.91
N GLU A 54 -8.77 1.26 -11.77
CA GLU A 54 -9.19 -0.10 -11.40
C GLU A 54 -10.17 -0.74 -12.41
N ASP A 55 -10.79 0.06 -13.27
CA ASP A 55 -11.69 -0.37 -14.35
C ASP A 55 -11.02 -1.33 -15.36
N VAL A 56 -9.68 -1.35 -15.46
CA VAL A 56 -8.90 -2.31 -16.26
C VAL A 56 -8.27 -3.44 -15.44
N LEU A 57 -8.40 -3.43 -14.12
CA LEU A 57 -7.97 -4.54 -13.27
C LEU A 57 -9.10 -5.57 -13.23
N GLN A 58 -9.17 -6.43 -14.25
CA GLN A 58 -9.90 -7.69 -14.10
C GLN A 58 -9.22 -8.48 -12.98
N ALA A 59 -9.73 -8.34 -11.77
CA ALA A 59 -9.36 -9.14 -10.63
C ALA A 59 -9.77 -10.58 -10.94
N SER A 60 -8.86 -11.34 -11.56
CA SER A 60 -8.92 -12.79 -11.56
C SER A 60 -8.64 -13.26 -10.13
N GLN A 61 -9.64 -13.13 -9.26
CA GLN A 61 -9.70 -13.87 -8.01
C GLN A 61 -9.92 -15.33 -8.38
N GLN A 62 -8.84 -16.00 -8.78
CA GLN A 62 -8.85 -17.43 -8.91
C GLN A 62 -8.90 -17.97 -7.49
N ALA A 63 -10.10 -18.34 -7.04
CA ALA A 63 -10.26 -19.04 -5.78
C ALA A 63 -9.45 -20.33 -5.87
N GLU A 64 -8.32 -20.38 -5.17
CA GLU A 64 -7.63 -21.64 -4.93
C GLU A 64 -8.63 -22.57 -4.24
N PRO A 65 -8.83 -23.81 -4.75
CA PRO A 65 -9.74 -24.73 -4.10
C PRO A 65 -9.24 -24.96 -2.68
N SER A 66 -10.09 -24.64 -1.70
CA SER A 66 -9.81 -24.88 -0.29
C SER A 66 -9.37 -26.35 -0.13
N PRO A 67 -8.29 -26.66 0.61
CA PRO A 67 -7.88 -28.03 0.82
C PRO A 67 -9.06 -28.80 1.42
N SER A 68 -9.36 -29.98 0.85
CA SER A 68 -10.46 -30.81 1.35
C SER A 68 -10.31 -30.99 2.85
N PRO A 69 -11.39 -30.82 3.65
CA PRO A 69 -11.29 -31.06 5.08
C PRO A 69 -10.79 -32.49 5.29
N ALA A 70 -9.73 -32.63 6.11
CA ALA A 70 -9.21 -33.94 6.48
C ALA A 70 -10.36 -34.78 7.05
N ASP A 71 -10.40 -36.06 6.70
CA ASP A 71 -11.42 -37.00 7.15
C ASP A 71 -11.40 -37.04 8.69
N ASP A 72 -12.40 -36.41 9.32
CA ASP A 72 -12.53 -36.43 10.77
C ASP A 72 -12.92 -37.88 11.15
N PRO A 73 -12.12 -38.58 11.97
CA PRO A 73 -12.38 -39.98 12.29
C PRO A 73 -13.67 -40.17 13.11
N ARG A 74 -14.33 -39.09 13.53
CA ARG A 74 -15.62 -39.13 14.23
C ARG A 74 -16.75 -39.38 13.25
N THR A 75 -17.54 -40.39 13.58
CA THR A 75 -18.81 -40.68 12.90
C THR A 75 -19.74 -39.47 12.96
N ALA A 76 -20.67 -39.35 12.01
CA ALA A 76 -21.66 -38.25 11.99
C ALA A 76 -22.47 -38.13 13.30
N HIS A 77 -22.69 -39.25 14.00
CA HIS A 77 -23.33 -39.25 15.31
C HIS A 77 -22.45 -38.57 16.36
N ASP A 78 -21.16 -38.93 16.41
CA ASP A 78 -20.19 -38.42 17.37
C ASP A 78 -19.89 -36.91 17.17
N GLN A 79 -19.95 -36.43 15.92
CA GLN A 79 -19.87 -34.99 15.63
C GLN A 79 -21.07 -34.19 16.14
N ASN A 80 -22.26 -34.79 16.17
CA ASN A 80 -23.51 -34.10 16.51
C ASN A 80 -23.80 -34.07 18.03
N VAL A 81 -23.29 -35.04 18.79
CA VAL A 81 -23.64 -35.20 20.22
C VAL A 81 -22.79 -34.36 21.18
N GLY A 82 -21.71 -33.72 20.71
CA GLY A 82 -20.80 -32.93 21.55
C GLY A 82 -20.11 -33.76 22.65
N PRO A 83 -19.13 -33.21 23.40
CA PRO A 83 -18.53 -33.94 24.51
C PRO A 83 -19.58 -34.19 25.59
N TRP A 84 -19.90 -35.48 25.82
CA TRP A 84 -20.85 -35.90 26.84
C TRP A 84 -20.22 -35.65 28.23
N VAL A 85 -20.46 -34.47 28.79
CA VAL A 85 -20.17 -34.19 30.20
C VAL A 85 -21.26 -34.87 31.03
N GLY A 86 -21.01 -36.10 31.46
CA GLY A 86 -21.94 -36.82 32.33
C GLY A 86 -22.18 -36.06 33.65
N PRO A 87 -23.32 -36.31 34.32
CA PRO A 87 -23.61 -35.62 35.58
C PRO A 87 -22.54 -35.98 36.63
N VAL A 88 -22.05 -34.95 37.32
CA VAL A 88 -21.19 -35.01 38.52
C VAL A 88 -21.89 -35.71 39.68
#